data_AF-A0A2E0PGM2-F1
#
_entry.id   AF-A0A2E0PGM2-F1
#
_cell.length_a   1.000
_cell.length_b   1.000
_cell.length_c   1.000
_cell.angle_alpha   90.00
_cell.angle_beta   90.00
_cell.angle_gamma   90.00
#
_symmetry.space_group_name_H-M   'P 1'
#
loop_
_entity.id
_entity.type
_entity.pdbx_description
1 polymer ?
#
loop_
_entity_poly.entity_id
_entity_poly.type
_entity_poly.pdbx_seq_one_letter_code
_entity_poly.pdbx_strand_id
1 'polypeptide(L)'
;MIAYLSGAMEYANDEGKSWRTNITEWLSKNLNHSVINPVEESHLIIDKTDAHNYRDWKENDRVRYKDFIKQFVVRDIEAVTREANYIICLWNEDVFKGAGTHGEVTLAFEHNIPVYLVNQVPIKDLSGWIIGCSTEIFEDFHKLKSYLFKKFS
;
A
#
# COMPACT_ATOMS: atom_id res chain seq x y z
N MET A 1 0.69 -16.18 6.17
CA MET A 1 1.20 -14.83 6.53
C MET A 1 0.28 -13.78 5.91
N ILE A 2 0.40 -12.51 6.33
CA ILE A 2 -0.41 -11.38 5.85
C ILE A 2 0.47 -10.39 5.09
N ALA A 3 0.10 -10.04 3.87
CA ALA A 3 0.75 -8.99 3.08
C ALA A 3 -0.06 -7.69 3.15
N TYR A 4 0.58 -6.56 3.40
CA TYR A 4 -0.03 -5.25 3.15
C TYR A 4 0.33 -4.78 1.74
N LEU A 5 -0.67 -4.31 0.99
CA LEU A 5 -0.46 -3.81 -0.36
C LEU A 5 -0.28 -2.29 -0.32
N SER A 6 0.93 -1.81 -0.55
CA SER A 6 1.25 -0.39 -0.61
C SER A 6 1.36 0.07 -2.07
N GLY A 7 0.90 1.30 -2.35
CA GLY A 7 0.92 1.88 -3.70
C GLY A 7 -0.09 3.00 -3.83
N ALA A 8 0.03 3.82 -4.87
CA ALA A 8 -0.86 4.96 -5.08
C ALA A 8 -2.34 4.54 -5.14
N MET A 9 -3.20 5.39 -4.58
CA MET A 9 -4.66 5.26 -4.65
C MET A 9 -5.25 6.52 -5.29
N GLU A 10 -5.02 7.69 -4.70
CA GLU A 10 -5.60 8.98 -5.13
C GLU A 10 -5.28 9.35 -6.58
N TYR A 11 -4.08 9.00 -7.05
CA TYR A 11 -3.59 9.34 -8.38
C TYR A 11 -3.47 8.14 -9.32
N ALA A 12 -3.76 6.93 -8.83
CA ALA A 12 -3.68 5.73 -9.65
C ALA A 12 -4.92 5.59 -10.54
N ASN A 13 -4.73 5.11 -11.77
CA ASN A 13 -5.85 4.58 -12.54
C ASN A 13 -6.53 3.47 -11.73
N ASP A 14 -7.86 3.43 -11.72
CA ASP A 14 -8.70 2.51 -10.93
C ASP A 14 -8.40 2.40 -9.42
N GLU A 15 -7.73 3.39 -8.82
CA GLU A 15 -7.21 3.37 -7.44
C GLU A 15 -6.20 2.23 -7.19
N GLY A 16 -5.64 1.66 -8.26
CA GLY A 16 -4.75 0.50 -8.21
C GLY A 16 -5.47 -0.82 -7.95
N LYS A 17 -6.80 -0.87 -8.07
CA LYS A 17 -7.62 -2.06 -7.78
C LYS A 17 -7.18 -3.28 -8.57
N SER A 18 -6.89 -3.14 -9.87
CA SER A 18 -6.61 -4.31 -10.73
C SER A 18 -5.41 -5.13 -10.27
N TRP A 19 -4.28 -4.49 -9.95
CA TRP A 19 -3.08 -5.21 -9.53
C TRP A 19 -3.25 -5.80 -8.13
N ARG A 20 -3.97 -5.09 -7.24
CA ARG A 20 -4.27 -5.54 -5.88
C ARG A 20 -5.10 -6.82 -5.87
N THR A 21 -6.13 -6.89 -6.71
CA THR A 21 -6.93 -8.12 -6.90
C THR A 21 -6.04 -9.26 -7.42
N ASN A 22 -5.25 -8.99 -8.47
CA ASN A 22 -4.40 -10.02 -9.07
C ASN A 22 -3.37 -10.61 -8.11
N ILE A 23 -2.69 -9.77 -7.31
CA ILE A 23 -1.70 -10.24 -6.35
C ILE A 23 -2.37 -10.94 -5.17
N THR A 24 -3.54 -10.47 -4.72
CA THR A 24 -4.31 -11.10 -3.65
C THR A 24 -4.69 -12.53 -4.00
N GLU A 25 -5.27 -12.74 -5.19
CA GLU A 25 -5.61 -14.09 -5.66
C GLU A 25 -4.37 -14.98 -5.77
N TRP A 26 -3.26 -14.44 -6.28
CA TRP A 26 -2.04 -15.21 -6.44
C TRP A 26 -1.46 -15.64 -5.08
N LEU A 27 -1.37 -14.71 -4.12
CA LEU A 27 -0.88 -14.97 -2.76
C LEU A 27 -1.73 -16.02 -2.04
N SER A 28 -3.05 -15.92 -2.15
CA SER A 28 -3.97 -16.88 -1.56
C SER A 28 -3.80 -18.27 -2.19
N LYS A 29 -3.82 -18.36 -3.52
CA LYS A 29 -3.76 -19.66 -4.23
C LYS A 29 -2.41 -20.36 -4.12
N ASN A 30 -1.31 -19.62 -4.08
CA ASN A 30 0.03 -20.21 -4.18
C ASN A 30 0.78 -20.30 -2.85
N LEU A 31 0.49 -19.41 -1.89
CA LEU A 31 1.21 -19.34 -0.60
C LEU A 31 0.29 -19.49 0.61
N ASN A 32 -1.03 -19.56 0.41
CA ASN A 32 -2.01 -19.51 1.50
C ASN A 32 -1.83 -18.26 2.39
N HIS A 33 -1.45 -17.14 1.77
CA HIS A 33 -1.29 -15.86 2.43
C HIS A 33 -2.55 -15.01 2.27
N SER A 34 -2.90 -14.25 3.30
CA SER A 34 -3.97 -13.25 3.25
C SER A 34 -3.39 -11.85 2.96
N VAL A 35 -4.28 -10.90 2.71
CA VAL A 35 -3.91 -9.54 2.30
C VAL A 35 -4.70 -8.50 3.09
N ILE A 36 -4.03 -7.41 3.45
CA ILE A 36 -4.68 -6.15 3.83
C ILE A 36 -4.61 -5.20 2.62
N ASN A 37 -5.78 -4.81 2.13
CA ASN A 37 -5.93 -3.93 0.97
C ASN A 37 -6.45 -2.55 1.44
N PRO A 38 -5.63 -1.48 1.39
CA PRO A 38 -6.03 -0.15 1.87
C PRO A 38 -7.27 0.43 1.20
N VAL A 39 -7.55 0.03 -0.05
CA VAL A 39 -8.77 0.43 -0.76
C VAL A 39 -10.01 -0.16 -0.08
N GLU A 40 -9.96 -1.44 0.29
CA GLU A 40 -11.06 -2.13 0.97
C GLU A 40 -11.23 -1.61 2.40
N GLU A 41 -10.13 -1.40 3.13
CA GLU A 41 -10.15 -0.82 4.48
C GLU A 41 -10.75 0.59 4.48
N SER A 42 -10.40 1.40 3.49
CA SER A 42 -10.97 2.75 3.31
C SER A 42 -12.48 2.70 3.07
N HIS A 43 -12.95 1.76 2.23
CA HIS A 43 -14.38 1.59 1.98
C HIS A 43 -15.15 1.19 3.24
N LEU A 44 -14.61 0.28 4.05
CA LEU A 44 -15.23 -0.12 5.32
C LEU A 44 -15.40 1.07 6.28
N ILE A 45 -14.41 1.95 6.36
CA ILE A 45 -14.48 3.17 7.18
C ILE A 45 -15.53 4.14 6.63
N ILE A 46 -15.56 4.35 5.31
CA ILE A 46 -16.54 5.22 4.64
C ILE A 46 -17.97 4.74 4.91
N ASP A 47 -18.24 3.44 4.69
CA ASP A 47 -19.56 2.84 4.88
C ASP A 47 -19.99 2.91 6.35
N LYS A 48 -19.07 2.62 7.28
CA LYS A 48 -19.34 2.65 8.72
C LYS A 48 -19.68 4.06 9.23
N THR A 49 -19.20 5.10 8.55
CA THR A 49 -19.35 6.50 8.95
C THR A 49 -20.33 7.28 8.09
N ASP A 50 -20.95 6.63 7.09
CA ASP A 50 -21.83 7.24 6.08
C ASP A 50 -21.18 8.48 5.42
N ALA A 51 -19.87 8.38 5.15
CA ALA A 51 -19.03 9.51 4.75
C ALA A 51 -18.76 9.53 3.23
N HIS A 52 -19.70 9.11 2.38
CA HIS A 52 -19.46 8.95 0.95
C HIS A 52 -19.00 10.23 0.22
N ASN A 53 -19.42 11.41 0.70
CA ASN A 53 -19.06 12.71 0.12
C ASN A 53 -17.95 13.43 0.92
N TYR A 54 -17.13 12.71 1.68
CA TYR A 54 -16.12 13.32 2.55
C TYR A 54 -15.14 14.24 1.81
N ARG A 55 -14.89 13.98 0.52
CA ARG A 55 -13.95 14.76 -0.31
C ARG A 55 -14.35 16.24 -0.40
N ASP A 56 -15.65 16.53 -0.39
CA ASP A 56 -16.19 17.90 -0.45
C ASP A 56 -15.86 18.70 0.82
N TRP A 57 -15.62 18.02 1.95
CA TRP A 57 -15.24 18.67 3.20
C TRP A 57 -13.83 19.28 3.13
N LYS A 58 -12.97 18.84 2.20
CA LYS A 58 -11.63 19.40 2.02
C LYS A 58 -11.66 20.93 1.78
N GLU A 59 -12.71 21.40 1.09
CA GLU A 59 -12.92 22.82 0.83
C GLU A 59 -13.91 23.45 1.82
N ASN A 60 -14.98 22.72 2.16
CA ASN A 60 -16.14 23.30 2.87
C ASN A 60 -16.13 23.08 4.40
N ASP A 61 -15.39 22.10 4.91
CA ASP A 61 -15.26 21.81 6.36
C ASP A 61 -13.93 21.07 6.66
N ARG A 62 -12.85 21.85 6.71
CA ARG A 62 -11.48 21.32 6.86
C ARG A 62 -11.25 20.59 8.18
N VAL A 63 -11.95 20.97 9.25
CA VAL A 63 -11.81 20.33 10.56
C VAL A 63 -12.37 18.91 10.47
N ARG A 64 -13.59 18.78 9.97
CA ARG A 64 -14.22 17.47 9.75
C ARG A 64 -13.42 16.61 8.76
N TYR A 65 -12.95 17.19 7.66
CA TYR A 65 -12.11 16.47 6.69
C TYR A 65 -10.85 15.92 7.35
N LYS A 66 -10.12 16.76 8.10
CA LYS A 66 -8.89 16.36 8.80
C LYS A 66 -9.16 15.21 9.77
N ASP A 67 -10.21 15.31 10.59
CA ASP A 67 -10.51 14.28 11.58
C ASP A 67 -11.01 12.98 10.95
N PHE A 68 -11.68 13.06 9.80
CA PHE A 68 -12.04 11.89 9.02
C PHE A 68 -10.81 11.20 8.40
N ILE A 69 -9.95 11.95 7.71
CA ILE A 69 -8.73 11.40 7.08
C ILE A 69 -7.80 10.74 8.10
N LYS A 70 -7.72 11.25 9.33
CA LYS A 70 -6.92 10.62 10.39
C LYS A 70 -7.32 9.16 10.64
N GLN A 71 -8.58 8.78 10.41
CA GLN A 71 -9.01 7.39 10.60
C GLN A 71 -8.33 6.46 9.60
N PHE A 72 -8.19 6.86 8.33
CA PHE A 72 -7.42 6.12 7.34
C PHE A 72 -5.95 6.03 7.74
N VAL A 73 -5.35 7.17 8.11
CA VAL A 73 -3.93 7.22 8.53
C VAL A 73 -3.65 6.28 9.70
N VAL A 74 -4.48 6.30 10.74
CA VAL A 74 -4.32 5.41 11.91
C VAL A 74 -4.48 3.95 11.50
N ARG A 75 -5.49 3.64 10.68
CA ARG A 75 -5.74 2.28 10.21
C ARG A 75 -4.56 1.72 9.40
N ASP A 76 -4.03 2.51 8.48
CA ASP A 76 -2.88 2.12 7.64
C ASP A 76 -1.62 1.95 8.49
N ILE A 77 -1.37 2.83 9.46
CA ILE A 77 -0.25 2.68 10.41
C ILE A 77 -0.39 1.36 11.18
N GLU A 78 -1.56 1.04 11.72
CA GLU A 78 -1.79 -0.22 12.46
C GLU A 78 -1.61 -1.44 11.55
N ALA A 79 -2.18 -1.40 10.35
CA ALA A 79 -2.05 -2.44 9.35
C ALA A 79 -0.58 -2.73 9.02
N VAL A 80 0.17 -1.67 8.70
CA VAL A 80 1.58 -1.77 8.31
C VAL A 80 2.43 -2.25 9.47
N THR A 81 2.29 -1.68 10.66
CA THR A 81 3.27 -1.84 11.75
C THR A 81 2.98 -2.99 12.71
N ARG A 82 1.73 -3.51 12.74
CA ARG A 82 1.30 -4.52 13.73
C ARG A 82 0.67 -5.75 13.13
N GLU A 83 0.03 -5.64 11.98
CA GLU A 83 -0.75 -6.74 11.38
C GLU A 83 -0.01 -7.41 10.22
N ALA A 84 0.64 -6.63 9.37
CA ALA A 84 1.36 -7.13 8.21
C ALA A 84 2.63 -7.89 8.60
N ASN A 85 2.88 -9.00 7.93
CA ASN A 85 4.16 -9.71 8.04
C ASN A 85 5.17 -9.23 7.00
N TYR A 86 4.71 -8.61 5.92
CA TYR A 86 5.54 -7.99 4.89
C TYR A 86 4.69 -7.05 4.03
N ILE A 87 5.36 -6.13 3.33
CA ILE A 87 4.75 -5.17 2.41
C ILE A 87 5.05 -5.57 0.97
N ILE A 88 4.05 -5.51 0.10
CA ILE A 88 4.25 -5.45 -1.35
C ILE A 88 3.95 -4.03 -1.79
N CYS A 89 4.95 -3.32 -2.27
CA CYS A 89 4.83 -1.91 -2.66
C CYS A 89 4.94 -1.75 -4.17
N LEU A 90 3.88 -1.31 -4.85
CA LEU A 90 3.95 -0.88 -6.23
C LEU A 90 4.40 0.59 -6.29
N TRP A 91 5.52 0.84 -6.97
CA TRP A 91 6.12 2.15 -7.10
C TRP A 91 6.11 2.63 -8.56
N ASN A 92 5.18 3.53 -8.87
CA ASN A 92 5.04 4.19 -10.17
C ASN A 92 4.98 5.72 -9.98
N GLU A 93 4.84 6.48 -11.08
CA GLU A 93 4.82 7.96 -11.02
C GLU A 93 3.66 8.52 -10.17
N ASP A 94 2.55 7.79 -10.04
CA ASP A 94 1.38 8.21 -9.26
C ASP A 94 1.70 8.34 -7.76
N VAL A 95 2.71 7.61 -7.29
CA VAL A 95 3.18 7.67 -5.90
C VAL A 95 3.84 9.01 -5.57
N PHE A 96 4.38 9.73 -6.56
CA PHE A 96 5.14 10.95 -6.31
C PHE A 96 4.31 12.10 -5.75
N LYS A 97 2.99 12.11 -6.00
CA LYS A 97 2.08 13.14 -5.49
C LYS A 97 1.45 12.78 -4.15
N GLY A 98 1.50 11.51 -3.75
CA GLY A 98 0.92 11.02 -2.51
C GLY A 98 1.93 11.02 -1.36
N ALA A 99 1.44 11.09 -0.13
CA ALA A 99 2.26 10.92 1.08
C ALA A 99 2.15 9.52 1.69
N GLY A 100 1.07 8.77 1.39
CA GLY A 100 0.74 7.48 2.01
C GLY A 100 1.84 6.44 1.80
N THR A 101 2.09 6.03 0.55
CA THR A 101 3.09 5.01 0.19
C THR A 101 4.48 5.31 0.77
N HIS A 102 4.90 6.57 0.77
CA HIS A 102 6.20 6.98 1.35
C HIS A 102 6.24 6.72 2.85
N GLY A 103 5.17 7.08 3.56
CA GLY A 103 5.02 6.85 5.00
C GLY A 103 4.95 5.36 5.33
N GLU A 104 4.16 4.59 4.60
CA GLU A 104 4.00 3.14 4.78
C GLU A 104 5.34 2.40 4.63
N VAL A 105 6.10 2.68 3.57
CA VAL A 105 7.41 2.06 3.33
C VAL A 105 8.41 2.42 4.43
N THR A 106 8.40 3.69 4.88
CA THR A 106 9.30 4.15 5.95
C THR A 106 8.96 3.52 7.29
N LEU A 107 7.67 3.42 7.63
CA LEU A 107 7.20 2.79 8.87
C LEU A 107 7.48 1.29 8.87
N ALA A 108 7.27 0.61 7.75
CA ALA A 108 7.61 -0.80 7.62
C ALA A 108 9.11 -1.03 7.89
N PHE A 109 9.98 -0.21 7.30
CA PHE A 109 11.41 -0.26 7.56
C PHE A 109 11.76 -0.06 9.04
N GLU A 110 11.21 0.98 9.68
CA GLU A 110 11.46 1.28 11.10
C GLU A 110 11.04 0.13 12.01
N HIS A 111 9.93 -0.53 11.69
CA HIS A 111 9.40 -1.68 12.42
C HIS A 111 10.01 -3.04 12.00
N ASN A 112 11.06 -3.05 11.17
CA ASN A 112 11.72 -4.26 10.65
C ASN A 112 10.78 -5.20 9.87
N ILE A 113 9.80 -4.63 9.17
CA ILE A 113 8.84 -5.35 8.33
C ILE A 113 9.36 -5.34 6.89
N PRO A 114 9.58 -6.53 6.27
CA PRO A 114 10.15 -6.60 4.93
C PRO A 114 9.33 -5.87 3.88
N VAL A 115 9.98 -5.06 3.05
CA VAL A 115 9.36 -4.34 1.94
C VAL A 115 9.83 -4.91 0.62
N TYR A 116 8.90 -5.49 -0.15
CA TYR A 116 9.13 -5.96 -1.52
C TYR A 116 8.59 -4.95 -2.52
N LEU A 117 9.51 -4.17 -3.10
CA LEU A 117 9.18 -3.08 -4.01
C LEU A 117 9.08 -3.59 -5.45
N VAL A 118 8.00 -3.29 -6.15
CA VAL A 118 7.87 -3.42 -7.60
C VAL A 118 8.02 -2.03 -8.21
N ASN A 119 9.16 -1.78 -8.83
CA ASN A 119 9.52 -0.47 -9.38
C ASN A 119 9.15 -0.36 -10.86
N GLN A 120 8.39 0.67 -11.21
CA GLN A 120 7.95 0.98 -12.58
C GLN A 120 8.46 2.34 -13.10
N VAL A 121 9.31 3.03 -12.33
CA VAL A 121 9.96 4.27 -12.78
C VAL A 121 11.43 4.01 -13.12
N PRO A 122 12.08 4.86 -13.94
CA PRO A 122 13.52 4.76 -14.15
C PRO A 122 14.28 4.81 -12.80
N ILE A 123 15.34 4.02 -12.65
CA ILE A 123 16.06 3.91 -11.37
C ILE A 123 16.57 5.27 -10.84
N LYS A 124 16.91 6.19 -11.75
CA LYS A 124 17.32 7.57 -11.43
C LYS A 124 16.22 8.39 -10.75
N ASP A 125 14.96 8.02 -10.97
CA ASP A 125 13.76 8.69 -10.46
C ASP A 125 13.20 7.95 -9.22
N LEU A 126 13.73 6.75 -8.91
CA LEU A 126 13.43 6.06 -7.67
C LEU A 126 14.18 6.72 -6.51
N SER A 127 13.43 7.20 -5.52
CA SER A 127 13.99 7.87 -4.35
C SER A 127 14.99 6.96 -3.62
N GLY A 128 16.20 7.47 -3.36
CA GLY A 128 17.21 6.76 -2.57
C GLY A 128 16.74 6.41 -1.15
N TRP A 129 15.81 7.19 -0.58
CA TRP A 129 15.15 6.88 0.69
C TRP A 129 14.36 5.57 0.59
N ILE A 130 13.59 5.42 -0.49
CA ILE A 130 12.74 4.25 -0.74
C ILE A 130 13.58 3.02 -1.06
N ILE A 131 14.70 3.20 -1.78
CA ILE A 131 15.69 2.14 -1.97
C ILE A 131 16.22 1.66 -0.62
N GLY A 132 16.61 2.59 0.26
CA GLY A 132 17.13 2.26 1.59
C GLY A 132 16.11 1.56 2.50
N CYS A 133 14.82 1.84 2.34
CA CYS A 133 13.74 1.18 3.08
C CYS A 133 13.31 -0.17 2.46
N SER A 134 13.76 -0.50 1.25
CA SER A 134 13.33 -1.71 0.54
C SER A 134 14.19 -2.92 0.92
N THR A 135 13.56 -4.07 1.15
CA THR A 135 14.26 -5.35 1.35
C THR A 135 14.73 -5.93 0.03
N GLU A 136 13.88 -5.92 -0.99
CA GLU A 136 14.21 -6.32 -2.36
C GLU A 136 13.43 -5.44 -3.34
N ILE A 137 14.01 -5.21 -4.52
CA ILE A 137 13.42 -4.40 -5.59
C ILE A 137 13.29 -5.25 -6.85
N PHE A 138 12.10 -5.25 -7.45
CA PHE A 138 11.75 -6.02 -8.63
C PHE A 138 11.28 -5.09 -9.76
N GLU A 139 11.58 -5.45 -10.99
CA GLU A 139 11.11 -4.71 -12.18
C GLU A 139 9.61 -4.98 -12.48
N ASP A 140 9.09 -6.12 -12.04
CA ASP A 140 7.73 -6.54 -12.33
C ASP A 140 7.19 -7.53 -11.30
N PHE A 141 5.86 -7.73 -11.34
CA PHE A 141 5.18 -8.67 -10.47
C PHE A 141 5.54 -10.14 -10.74
N HIS A 142 6.02 -10.49 -11.93
CA HIS A 142 6.41 -11.87 -12.23
C HIS A 142 7.70 -12.26 -11.48
N LYS A 143 8.71 -11.38 -11.48
CA LYS A 143 9.94 -11.52 -10.70
C LYS A 143 9.64 -11.54 -9.20
N LEU A 144 8.78 -10.64 -8.72
CA LEU A 144 8.30 -10.65 -7.33
C LEU A 144 7.67 -12.00 -6.97
N LYS A 145 6.68 -12.45 -7.73
CA LYS A 145 5.96 -13.72 -7.49
C LYS A 145 6.94 -14.91 -7.47
N SER A 146 7.88 -14.95 -8.40
CA SER A 146 8.91 -16.00 -8.46
C SER A 146 9.80 -16.02 -7.21
N TYR A 147 10.17 -14.84 -6.68
CA TYR A 147 10.95 -14.73 -5.46
C TYR A 147 10.14 -15.13 -4.23
N LEU A 148 8.92 -14.60 -4.08
CA LEU A 148 8.04 -14.91 -2.94
C LEU A 148 7.70 -16.40 -2.88
N PHE A 149 7.47 -17.02 -4.04
CA PHE A 149 7.25 -18.47 -4.10
C PHE A 149 8.43 -19.23 -3.52
N LYS A 150 9.65 -19.00 -4.02
CA LYS A 150 10.85 -19.67 -3.49
C LYS A 150 11.10 -19.42 -2.00
N LYS A 151 10.69 -18.26 -1.49
CA LYS A 151 10.91 -17.85 -0.11
C LYS A 151 9.91 -18.47 0.87
N PHE A 152 8.68 -18.67 0.44
CA PHE A 152 7.55 -19.00 1.33
C PHE A 152 6.85 -20.33 0.99
N SER A 153 7.20 -20.99 -0.12
CA SER A 153 6.70 -22.33 -0.47
C SER A 153 7.37 -23.45 0.32
#